data_AF-A0A967J9W7-F1
#
_entry.id   AF-A0A967J9W7-F1
#
_cell.length_a   1.000
_cell.length_b   1.000
_cell.length_c   1.000
_cell.angle_alpha   90.00
_cell.angle_beta   90.00
_cell.angle_gamma   90.00
#
_symmetry.space_group_name_H-M   'P 1'
#
loop_
_entity.id
_entity.type
_entity.pdbx_description
1 polymer ?
#
loop_
_entity_poly.entity_id
_entity_poly.type
_entity_poly.pdbx_seq_one_letter_code
_entity_poly.pdbx_strand_id
1 'polypeptide(L)'
;MSYLLAKETHSLLLGESASLEVRQRIVDMVEADADVEDVSQLISMHRGPEDVILALKVHFLRTLEVNAVEESIDRIEATLREEMPELKRIFIEPDSHYDASKDDSGLDAPPRTT
;
A
#
# COMPACT_ATOMS: atom_id res chain seq x y z
N MET A 1 34.54 20.71 -9.03
CA MET A 1 33.38 20.48 -9.92
C MET A 1 32.60 19.30 -9.34
N SER A 2 31.86 19.54 -8.25
CA SER A 2 31.23 18.46 -7.46
C SER A 2 29.89 18.90 -6.89
N TYR A 3 29.19 19.81 -7.58
CA TYR A 3 27.90 20.34 -7.12
C TYR A 3 26.70 19.71 -7.85
N LEU A 4 26.95 18.81 -8.81
CA LEU A 4 25.93 18.19 -9.66
C LEU A 4 25.72 16.68 -9.40
N LEU A 5 26.24 16.14 -8.30
CA LEU A 5 26.02 14.73 -7.90
C LEU A 5 25.13 14.57 -6.66
N ALA A 6 24.54 15.66 -6.15
CA ALA A 6 23.69 15.63 -4.95
C ALA A 6 22.19 15.87 -5.26
N LYS A 7 21.81 15.94 -6.54
CA LYS A 7 20.40 16.12 -6.95
C LYS A 7 19.75 14.88 -7.58
N GLU A 8 20.50 13.80 -7.76
CA GLU A 8 19.97 12.45 -8.03
C GLU A 8 20.20 11.55 -6.80
N THR A 9 19.80 12.03 -5.62
CA THR A 9 19.94 11.25 -4.37
C THR A 9 18.73 11.51 -3.47
N HIS A 10 17.54 11.24 -3.99
CA HIS A 10 16.30 11.37 -3.22
C HIS A 10 15.62 10.02 -2.89
N SER A 11 16.30 8.87 -2.97
CA SER A 11 15.70 7.63 -2.44
C SER A 11 16.74 6.52 -2.19
N LEU A 12 17.73 6.80 -1.35
CA LEU A 12 18.67 5.78 -0.84
C LEU A 12 18.44 5.50 0.66
N LEU A 13 17.24 5.79 1.16
CA LEU A 13 16.86 5.49 2.54
C LEU A 13 15.85 4.35 2.54
N LEU A 14 16.32 3.17 2.98
CA LEU A 14 15.46 2.10 3.46
C LEU A 14 14.45 2.72 4.45
N GLY A 15 13.15 2.68 4.12
CA GLY A 15 12.12 3.31 4.93
C GLY A 15 11.50 4.60 4.38
N GLU A 16 11.97 5.15 3.25
CA GLU A 16 11.31 6.31 2.64
C GLU A 16 9.97 5.91 2.02
N SER A 17 8.90 6.65 2.34
CA SER A 17 7.59 6.49 1.70
C SER A 17 7.63 7.01 0.27
N ALA A 18 6.77 6.48 -0.59
CA ALA A 18 6.59 7.00 -1.94
C ALA A 18 6.30 8.52 -1.91
N SER A 19 6.77 9.22 -2.95
CA SER A 19 6.51 10.65 -3.12
C SER A 19 5.01 10.93 -3.16
N LEU A 20 4.57 12.14 -2.80
CA LEU A 20 3.16 12.49 -2.80
C LEU A 20 2.49 12.29 -4.18
N GLU A 21 3.22 12.58 -5.26
CA GLU A 21 2.75 12.37 -6.62
C GLU A 21 2.53 10.88 -6.93
N VAL A 22 3.46 10.01 -6.51
CA VAL A 22 3.32 8.56 -6.67
C VAL A 22 2.18 8.02 -5.82
N ARG A 23 2.03 8.50 -4.59
CA ARG A 23 0.91 8.12 -3.71
C ARG A 23 -0.42 8.49 -4.33
N GLN A 24 -0.56 9.71 -4.86
CA GLN A 24 -1.79 10.15 -5.50
C GLN A 24 -2.10 9.29 -6.74
N ARG A 25 -1.10 9.01 -7.59
CA ARG A 25 -1.28 8.13 -8.74
C ARG A 25 -1.75 6.73 -8.34
N ILE A 26 -1.20 6.16 -7.26
CA ILE A 26 -1.66 4.86 -6.74
C ILE A 26 -3.11 4.94 -6.30
N VAL A 27 -3.48 5.97 -5.53
CA VAL A 27 -4.88 6.18 -5.09
C VAL A 27 -5.81 6.29 -6.29
N ASP A 28 -5.47 7.13 -7.27
CA ASP A 28 -6.28 7.35 -8.47
C ASP A 28 -6.49 6.04 -9.26
N MET A 29 -5.47 5.17 -9.34
CA MET A 29 -5.58 3.87 -10.01
C MET A 29 -6.46 2.88 -9.23
N VAL A 30 -6.39 2.89 -7.90
CA VAL A 30 -7.19 2.01 -7.05
C VAL A 30 -8.65 2.45 -7.04
N GLU A 31 -8.92 3.75 -6.90
CA GLU A 31 -10.27 4.32 -6.91
C GLU A 31 -10.93 4.31 -8.31
N ALA A 32 -10.18 3.95 -9.36
CA ALA A 32 -10.74 3.73 -10.69
C ALA A 32 -11.43 2.36 -10.83
N ASP A 33 -11.20 1.41 -9.92
CA ASP A 33 -11.94 0.14 -9.92
C ASP A 33 -13.39 0.37 -9.47
N ALA A 34 -14.35 -0.19 -10.20
CA ALA A 34 -15.77 0.08 -9.99
C ALA A 34 -16.32 -0.42 -8.64
N ASP A 35 -15.59 -1.33 -7.99
CA ASP A 35 -15.97 -1.95 -6.71
C ASP A 35 -15.36 -1.24 -5.49
N VAL A 36 -14.60 -0.16 -5.70
CA VAL A 36 -13.93 0.63 -4.66
C VAL A 36 -14.72 1.93 -4.39
N GLU A 37 -14.91 2.24 -3.09
CA GLU A 37 -15.47 3.51 -2.62
C GLU A 37 -14.38 4.57 -2.43
N ASP A 38 -13.32 4.22 -1.67
CA ASP A 38 -12.15 5.08 -1.45
C ASP A 38 -10.95 4.29 -0.88
N VAL A 39 -9.76 4.89 -0.95
CA VAL A 39 -8.56 4.39 -0.25
C VAL A 39 -8.42 5.10 1.11
N SER A 40 -8.67 4.37 2.19
CA SER A 40 -8.63 4.93 3.55
C SER A 40 -7.20 5.08 4.10
N GLN A 41 -6.26 4.24 3.66
CA GLN A 41 -4.86 4.30 4.08
C GLN A 41 -3.89 3.79 3.01
N LEU A 42 -2.76 4.47 2.86
CA LEU A 42 -1.65 4.03 2.01
C LEU A 42 -0.31 4.18 2.73
N ILE A 43 0.37 3.05 2.92
CA ILE A 43 1.73 2.97 3.42
C ILE A 43 2.62 2.37 2.33
N SER A 44 3.79 2.97 2.13
CA SER A 44 4.81 2.41 1.26
C SER A 44 6.19 2.49 1.90
N MET A 45 7.04 1.54 1.53
CA MET A 45 8.41 1.44 2.01
C MET A 45 9.31 0.86 0.92
N HIS A 46 10.44 1.53 0.67
CA HIS A 46 11.49 1.00 -0.20
C HIS A 46 12.33 -0.05 0.54
N ARG A 47 12.48 -1.24 -0.07
CA ARG A 47 13.41 -2.33 0.31
C ARG A 47 14.64 -2.37 -0.60
N GLY A 48 15.14 -1.20 -0.95
CA GLY A 48 16.21 -1.00 -1.92
C GLY A 48 15.75 -0.10 -3.07
N PRO A 49 16.61 0.14 -4.07
CA PRO A 49 16.31 1.07 -5.16
C PRO A 49 15.17 0.61 -6.08
N GLU A 50 14.92 -0.70 -6.18
CA GLU A 50 14.01 -1.30 -7.19
C GLU A 50 12.87 -2.14 -6.58
N ASP A 51 12.73 -2.13 -5.25
CA ASP A 51 11.73 -2.96 -4.55
C ASP A 51 10.94 -2.07 -3.58
N VAL A 52 9.67 -1.88 -3.87
CA VAL A 52 8.73 -1.13 -3.03
C VAL A 52 7.68 -2.10 -2.48
N ILE A 53 7.49 -2.03 -1.16
CA ILE A 53 6.33 -2.60 -0.50
C ILE A 53 5.25 -1.55 -0.45
N LEU A 54 4.04 -1.93 -0.87
CA LEU A 54 2.83 -1.14 -0.78
C LEU A 54 1.81 -1.88 0.10
N ALA A 55 1.23 -1.17 1.06
CA ALA A 55 0.11 -1.64 1.86
C ALA A 55 -1.02 -0.61 1.79
N LEU A 56 -2.22 -1.09 1.46
CA LEU A 56 -3.43 -0.30 1.25
C LEU A 56 -4.53 -0.80 2.17
N LYS A 57 -5.27 0.13 2.77
CA LYS A 57 -6.62 -0.12 3.27
C LYS A 57 -7.62 0.52 2.32
N VAL A 58 -8.62 -0.25 1.91
CA VAL A 58 -9.55 0.14 0.86
C VAL A 58 -10.98 -0.14 1.31
N HIS A 59 -11.83 0.88 1.23
CA HIS A 59 -13.27 0.69 1.37
C HIS A 59 -13.82 0.15 0.06
N PHE A 60 -14.34 -1.07 0.10
CA PHE A 60 -15.07 -1.68 -1.01
C PHE A 60 -16.57 -1.45 -0.86
N LEU A 61 -17.31 -1.49 -1.97
CA LEU A 61 -18.77 -1.37 -1.94
C LEU A 61 -19.39 -2.39 -0.99
N ARG A 62 -20.21 -1.93 -0.05
CA ARG A 62 -20.80 -2.79 1.00
C ARG A 62 -21.74 -3.89 0.50
N THR A 63 -22.19 -3.77 -0.75
CA THR A 63 -23.09 -4.75 -1.39
C THR A 63 -22.34 -5.92 -2.01
N LEU A 64 -21.01 -5.92 -1.97
CA LEU A 64 -20.20 -6.97 -2.57
C LEU A 64 -20.17 -8.22 -1.69
N GLU A 65 -20.29 -9.36 -2.36
CA GLU A 65 -19.95 -10.64 -1.77
C GLU A 65 -18.43 -10.78 -1.66
N VAL A 66 -17.96 -11.63 -0.73
CA VAL A 66 -16.52 -11.82 -0.47
C VAL A 66 -15.74 -12.13 -1.75
N ASN A 67 -16.26 -13.00 -2.61
CA ASN A 67 -15.60 -13.34 -3.88
C ASN A 67 -15.42 -12.13 -4.80
N ALA A 68 -16.37 -11.18 -4.81
CA ALA A 68 -16.25 -9.98 -5.64
C ALA A 68 -15.19 -9.02 -5.10
N VAL A 69 -14.99 -8.98 -3.77
CA VAL A 69 -13.88 -8.25 -3.15
C VAL A 69 -12.54 -8.88 -3.54
N GLU A 70 -12.42 -10.21 -3.51
CA GLU A 70 -11.22 -10.92 -3.96
C GLU A 70 -10.93 -10.62 -5.45
N GLU A 71 -11.94 -10.66 -6.31
CA GLU A 71 -11.80 -10.32 -7.72
C GLU A 71 -11.39 -8.86 -7.94
N SER A 72 -11.89 -7.91 -7.15
CA SER A 72 -11.47 -6.50 -7.21
C SER A 72 -10.02 -6.34 -6.78
N ILE A 73 -9.59 -6.98 -5.70
CA ILE A 73 -8.19 -7.00 -5.26
C ILE A 73 -7.27 -7.53 -6.37
N ASP A 74 -7.63 -8.63 -7.03
CA ASP A 74 -6.84 -9.20 -8.11
C ASP A 74 -6.70 -8.23 -9.31
N ARG A 75 -7.79 -7.52 -9.69
CA ARG A 75 -7.76 -6.51 -10.76
C ARG A 75 -6.88 -5.31 -10.40
N ILE A 76 -7.00 -4.84 -9.16
CA ILE A 76 -6.20 -3.72 -8.65
C ILE A 76 -4.72 -4.10 -8.64
N GLU A 77 -4.38 -5.27 -8.08
CA GLU A 77 -3.00 -5.75 -8.07
C GLU A 77 -2.41 -5.90 -9.47
N ALA A 78 -3.17 -6.46 -10.41
CA ALA A 78 -2.73 -6.58 -11.80
C ALA A 78 -2.44 -5.20 -12.40
N THR A 79 -3.37 -4.25 -12.27
CA THR A 79 -3.23 -2.88 -12.77
C THR A 79 -2.00 -2.19 -12.18
N LEU A 80 -1.82 -2.26 -10.86
CA LEU A 80 -0.69 -1.65 -10.17
C LEU A 80 0.65 -2.26 -10.61
N ARG A 81 0.71 -3.58 -10.82
CA ARG A 81 1.94 -4.26 -11.27
C ARG A 81 2.28 -3.95 -12.73
N GLU A 82 1.27 -3.74 -13.57
CA GLU A 82 1.47 -3.34 -14.97
C GLU A 82 1.99 -1.90 -15.07
N GLU A 83 1.40 -0.96 -14.33
CA GLU A 83 1.74 0.45 -14.37
C GLU A 83 3.00 0.81 -13.57
N MET A 84 3.29 0.04 -12.51
CA MET A 84 4.38 0.29 -11.57
C MET A 84 5.15 -0.99 -11.22
N PRO A 85 6.03 -1.48 -12.10
CA PRO A 85 6.74 -2.74 -11.92
C PRO A 85 7.62 -2.82 -10.67
N GLU A 86 7.98 -1.70 -10.04
CA GLU A 86 8.70 -1.60 -8.77
C GLU A 86 7.89 -2.06 -7.55
N LEU A 87 6.55 -2.13 -7.66
CA LEU A 87 5.65 -2.62 -6.61
C LEU A 87 5.68 -4.16 -6.56
N LYS A 88 6.76 -4.72 -6.01
CA LYS A 88 6.95 -6.18 -5.95
C LYS A 88 6.00 -6.83 -4.95
N ARG A 89 5.63 -6.13 -3.88
CA ARG A 89 4.73 -6.62 -2.84
C ARG A 89 3.63 -5.60 -2.61
N ILE A 90 2.40 -6.04 -2.84
CA ILE A 90 1.19 -5.27 -2.64
C ILE A 90 0.37 -6.04 -1.60
N PHE A 91 -0.10 -5.34 -0.59
CA PHE A 91 -1.03 -5.86 0.41
C PHE A 91 -2.26 -4.97 0.39
N ILE A 92 -3.42 -5.55 0.15
CA ILE A 92 -4.70 -4.84 0.17
C ILE A 92 -5.56 -5.46 1.26
N GLU A 93 -5.90 -4.65 2.25
CA GLU A 93 -6.82 -5.03 3.32
C GLU A 93 -8.17 -4.35 3.06
N PRO A 94 -9.27 -5.14 2.95
CA PRO A 94 -10.60 -4.58 2.97
C PRO A 94 -10.85 -3.87 4.30
N ASP A 95 -11.08 -2.57 4.24
CA ASP A 95 -11.44 -1.79 5.42
C ASP A 95 -12.95 -1.96 5.64
N SER A 96 -13.32 -2.80 6.59
CA SER A 96 -14.60 -2.58 7.26
C SER A 96 -14.38 -1.36 8.13
N HIS A 97 -15.24 -0.33 8.14
CA HIS A 97 -15.16 0.79 9.09
C HIS A 97 -15.12 0.29 10.55
N TYR A 98 -13.97 -0.18 10.97
CA TYR A 98 -13.71 -0.97 12.15
C TYR A 98 -13.08 0.00 13.12
N ASP A 99 -13.69 0.09 14.28
CA ASP A 99 -13.33 1.03 15.31
C ASP A 99 -11.84 0.84 15.68
N ALA A 100 -11.01 1.81 15.29
CA ALA A 100 -9.56 1.83 15.49
C ALA A 100 -9.16 1.79 16.99
N SER A 101 -10.13 1.87 17.91
CA SER A 101 -9.91 1.68 19.35
C SER A 101 -9.48 0.26 19.77
N LYS A 102 -9.38 -0.71 18.84
CA LYS A 102 -8.98 -2.10 19.15
C LYS A 102 -7.54 -2.50 18.80
N ASP A 103 -6.75 -1.62 18.19
CA ASP A 103 -5.37 -1.95 17.76
C ASP A 103 -4.33 -1.84 18.89
N ASP A 104 -4.70 -1.33 20.08
CA ASP A 104 -3.78 -1.17 21.22
C ASP A 104 -3.67 -2.43 22.11
N SER A 105 -4.07 -3.61 21.62
CA SER A 105 -3.94 -4.85 22.37
C SER A 105 -3.28 -5.97 21.57
N GLY A 106 -1.94 -6.05 21.62
CA GLY A 106 -1.31 -7.37 21.72
C GLY A 106 -0.04 -7.67 20.94
N LEU A 107 0.82 -6.71 20.56
CA LEU A 107 2.18 -7.01 20.10
C LEU A 107 3.27 -6.65 21.13
N ASP A 108 3.08 -7.05 22.39
CA ASP A 108 4.17 -7.13 23.40
C ASP A 108 3.95 -8.30 24.38
N ALA A 109 3.74 -9.50 23.85
CA ALA A 109 3.87 -10.71 24.66
C ALA A 109 5.31 -11.25 24.49
N PRO A 110 6.14 -11.28 25.56
CA PRO A 110 7.48 -11.85 25.46
C PRO A 110 7.40 -13.35 25.13
N PRO A 111 8.42 -13.91 24.45
CA PRO A 111 8.42 -15.31 24.03
C PRO A 111 8.30 -16.21 25.26
N ARG A 112 7.31 -17.12 25.24
CA ARG A 112 7.21 -18.18 26.25
C ARG A 112 8.38 -19.13 26.06
N THR A 113 9.37 -19.02 26.92
CA THR A 113 10.41 -20.02 27.11
C THR A 113 9.75 -21.33 27.58
N THR A 114 9.99 -22.41 26.86
CA THR A 114 9.95 -23.78 27.38
C THR A 114 11.18 -24.50 26.88
#